data_AF-A0A444UZ90-F1
#
_entry.id   AF-A0A444UZ90-F1
#
_cell.length_a   1.000
_cell.length_b   1.000
_cell.length_c   1.000
_cell.angle_alpha   90.00
_cell.angle_beta   90.00
_cell.angle_gamma   90.00
#
_symmetry.space_group_name_H-M   'P 1'
#
loop_
_entity.id
_entity.type
_entity.pdbx_description
1 polymer ?
#
loop_
_entity_poly.entity_id
_entity_poly.type
_entity_poly.pdbx_seq_one_letter_code
_entity_poly.pdbx_strand_id
1 'polypeptide(L)'
;MLQSPSPHHVGYVAQVVFLHPLQVSRVPVESCEQYRSCGECLGSKDPHCGWCVLHNICSRKDKCERADEPQRFASDLHQCVQLSIQPQNISVTMSEVQLVLQARNVPDLTSGVNCSFEDLTESEGRIENGNIYCLSPTAKDVIPITRGQGHKRTVKLYLKSKETGKKFASVDFVFYNCSVHQS
;
A
#
# COMPACT_ATOMS: atom_id res chain seq x y z
N MET A 1 -33.01 0.67 31.38
CA MET A 1 -32.06 0.59 30.26
C MET A 1 -30.66 0.53 30.86
N LEU A 2 -30.07 -0.66 30.90
CA LEU A 2 -28.70 -0.85 31.35
C LEU A 2 -27.76 -0.31 30.27
N GLN A 3 -26.95 0.71 30.60
CA GLN A 3 -25.77 1.04 29.81
C GLN A 3 -24.72 -0.04 30.09
N SER A 4 -24.34 -0.74 29.03
CA SER A 4 -23.23 -1.69 29.03
C SER A 4 -21.92 -1.00 29.42
N PRO A 5 -21.10 -1.58 30.30
CA PRO A 5 -19.79 -1.02 30.62
C PRO A 5 -18.83 -1.22 29.42
N SER A 6 -18.10 -0.16 29.08
CA SER A 6 -17.02 -0.18 28.09
C SER A 6 -15.92 -1.18 28.51
N PRO A 7 -15.40 -2.05 27.62
CA PRO A 7 -14.38 -3.00 27.99
C PRO A 7 -13.01 -2.32 28.06
N HIS A 8 -12.39 -2.38 29.24
CA HIS A 8 -10.94 -2.47 29.41
C HIS A 8 -10.06 -1.28 28.95
N HIS A 9 -9.88 -0.30 29.83
CA HIS A 9 -8.57 0.39 29.95
C HIS A 9 -7.56 -0.59 30.56
N VAL A 10 -7.00 -1.49 29.75
CA VAL A 10 -5.71 -2.10 30.07
C VAL A 10 -4.70 -0.97 29.91
N GLY A 11 -4.04 -0.56 31.01
CA GLY A 11 -2.99 0.44 30.96
C GLY A 11 -1.85 -0.07 30.06
N TYR A 12 -1.73 0.49 28.86
CA TYR A 12 -0.64 0.19 27.95
C TYR A 12 0.63 0.90 28.42
N VAL A 13 1.69 0.13 28.67
CA VAL A 13 3.03 0.70 28.94
C VAL A 13 3.60 1.17 27.61
N ALA A 14 3.66 2.49 27.40
CA ALA A 14 4.16 3.05 26.15
C ALA A 14 5.68 3.19 26.11
N GLN A 15 6.34 3.27 27.28
CA GLN A 15 7.77 3.53 27.40
C GLN A 15 8.36 2.77 28.59
N VAL A 16 9.57 2.26 28.43
CA VAL A 16 10.41 1.72 29.50
C VAL A 16 11.43 2.77 29.91
N VAL A 17 11.52 3.05 31.20
CA VAL A 17 12.48 4.02 31.76
C VAL A 17 13.71 3.28 32.25
N PHE A 18 14.88 3.61 31.72
CA PHE A 18 16.16 3.13 32.19
C PHE A 18 16.84 4.23 33.02
N LEU A 19 17.26 3.85 34.22
CA LEU A 19 17.90 4.74 35.18
C LEU A 19 19.40 4.42 35.25
N HIS A 20 20.23 5.42 35.02
CA HIS A 20 21.68 5.40 35.22
C HIS A 20 22.05 6.53 36.20
N PRO A 21 23.16 6.43 36.97
CA PRO A 21 23.50 7.38 38.02
C PRO A 21 23.55 8.87 37.61
N LEU A 22 23.79 9.14 36.32
CA LEU A 22 23.85 10.50 35.75
C LEU A 22 22.82 10.75 34.63
N GLN A 23 21.99 9.76 34.28
CA GLN A 23 21.11 9.85 33.11
C GLN A 23 19.84 9.03 33.29
N VAL A 24 18.73 9.58 32.80
CA VAL A 24 17.47 8.85 32.64
C VAL A 24 17.17 8.76 31.15
N SER A 25 16.95 7.55 30.63
CA SER A 25 16.53 7.32 29.24
C SER A 25 15.14 6.67 29.19
N ARG A 26 14.29 7.16 28.29
CA ARG A 26 12.96 6.62 28.04
C ARG A 26 12.96 5.97 26.66
N VAL A 27 12.71 4.68 26.61
CA VAL A 27 12.74 3.90 25.37
C VAL A 27 11.31 3.48 25.04
N PRO A 28 10.81 3.76 23.82
CA PRO A 28 9.51 3.26 23.38
C PRO A 28 9.45 1.73 23.49
N VAL A 29 8.32 1.19 23.92
CA VAL A 29 8.12 -0.29 23.96
C VAL A 29 8.13 -0.89 22.55
N GLU A 30 7.64 -0.14 21.58
CA GLU A 30 7.67 -0.50 20.16
C GLU A 30 8.17 0.66 19.31
N SER A 31 8.74 0.33 18.15
CA SER A 31 9.08 1.30 17.10
C SER A 31 8.62 0.79 15.73
N CYS A 32 7.39 0.31 15.63
CA CYS A 32 6.81 -0.31 14.43
C CYS A 32 6.93 0.61 13.20
N GLU A 33 6.80 1.93 13.39
CA GLU A 33 6.88 2.94 12.32
C GLU A 33 8.21 2.96 11.56
N GLN A 34 9.25 2.28 12.09
CA GLN A 34 10.53 2.10 11.39
C GLN A 34 10.42 1.23 10.14
N TYR A 35 9.46 0.29 10.10
CA TYR A 35 9.27 -0.65 9.00
C TYR A 35 8.42 -0.03 7.89
N ARG A 36 8.92 -0.07 6.66
CA ARG A 36 8.32 0.64 5.51
C ARG A 36 7.51 -0.26 4.58
N SER A 37 7.56 -1.57 4.81
CA SER A 37 6.78 -2.54 4.07
C SER A 37 6.12 -3.55 4.99
N CYS A 38 5.02 -4.16 4.53
CA CYS A 38 4.34 -5.25 5.23
C CYS A 38 5.30 -6.42 5.54
N GLY A 39 6.20 -6.73 4.59
CA GLY A 39 7.20 -7.78 4.76
C GLY A 39 8.21 -7.49 5.87
N GLU A 40 8.74 -6.27 5.95
CA GLU A 40 9.63 -5.85 7.05
C GLU A 40 8.89 -5.83 8.39
N CYS A 41 7.67 -5.28 8.40
CA CYS A 41 6.85 -5.13 9.58
C CYS A 41 6.57 -6.48 10.24
N LEU A 42 6.01 -7.43 9.48
CA LEU A 42 5.62 -8.74 9.99
C LEU A 42 6.80 -9.72 10.04
N GLY A 43 7.85 -9.46 9.25
CA GLY A 43 9.12 -10.20 9.31
C GLY A 43 9.95 -9.87 10.56
N SER A 44 9.74 -8.72 11.19
CA SER A 44 10.38 -8.36 12.47
C SER A 44 10.03 -9.31 13.62
N LYS A 45 8.84 -9.93 13.55
CA LYS A 45 8.23 -10.75 14.60
C LYS A 45 8.05 -10.01 15.94
N ASP A 46 8.02 -8.68 15.93
CA ASP A 46 7.63 -7.90 17.10
C ASP A 46 6.11 -8.09 17.35
N PRO A 47 5.70 -8.63 18.50
CA PRO A 47 4.29 -8.93 18.79
C PRO A 47 3.40 -7.69 18.90
N HIS A 48 3.99 -6.49 19.02
CA HIS A 48 3.22 -5.24 19.04
C HIS A 48 2.90 -4.74 17.63
N CYS A 49 3.64 -5.20 16.62
CA CYS A 49 3.58 -4.66 15.27
C CYS A 49 2.65 -5.47 14.36
N GLY A 50 1.85 -4.75 13.59
CA GLY A 50 1.15 -5.28 12.44
C GLY A 50 0.99 -4.22 11.35
N TRP A 51 0.48 -4.65 10.21
CA TRP A 51 0.39 -3.80 9.03
C TRP A 51 -1.02 -3.26 8.85
N CYS A 52 -1.16 -1.93 8.97
CA CYS A 52 -2.42 -1.23 8.74
C CYS A 52 -2.63 -1.04 7.23
N VAL A 53 -3.40 -1.92 6.61
CA VAL A 53 -3.41 -2.15 5.16
C VAL A 53 -3.68 -0.87 4.39
N LEU A 54 -4.85 -0.23 4.56
CA LEU A 54 -5.21 0.97 3.78
C LEU A 54 -4.42 2.23 4.15
N HIS A 55 -3.72 2.24 5.28
CA HIS A 55 -2.86 3.36 5.68
C HIS A 55 -1.41 3.17 5.22
N ASN A 56 -1.03 1.95 4.82
CA ASN A 56 0.30 1.60 4.35
C ASN A 56 1.39 1.92 5.36
N ILE A 57 1.13 1.57 6.63
CA ILE A 57 2.05 1.79 7.76
C ILE A 57 2.11 0.54 8.65
N CYS A 58 3.26 0.34 9.26
CA CYS A 58 3.43 -0.62 10.34
C CYS A 58 3.13 0.08 11.67
N SER A 59 2.17 -0.43 12.42
CA SER A 59 1.72 0.16 13.69
C SER A 59 1.14 -0.90 14.62
N ARG A 60 0.82 -0.48 15.84
CA ARG A 60 0.01 -1.28 16.74
C ARG A 60 -1.45 -1.33 16.28
N LYS A 61 -2.16 -2.39 16.65
CA LYS A 61 -3.58 -2.57 16.29
C LYS A 61 -4.46 -1.40 16.75
N ASP A 62 -4.25 -0.87 17.95
CA ASP A 62 -5.00 0.27 18.52
C ASP A 62 -4.66 1.62 17.84
N LYS A 63 -3.54 1.72 17.14
CA LYS A 63 -3.16 2.87 16.31
C LYS A 63 -3.61 2.75 14.86
N CYS A 64 -4.22 1.64 14.47
CA CYS A 64 -4.75 1.44 13.11
C CYS A 64 -6.27 1.66 13.12
N GLU A 65 -6.72 2.65 12.35
CA GLU A 65 -8.15 2.97 12.28
C GLU A 65 -8.94 1.77 11.69
N ARG A 66 -10.04 1.42 12.34
CA ARG A 66 -10.94 0.30 11.95
C ARG A 66 -10.23 -1.06 11.90
N ALA A 67 -9.12 -1.26 12.63
CA ALA A 67 -8.33 -2.49 12.60
C ALA A 67 -9.08 -3.80 12.90
N ASP A 68 -10.25 -3.73 13.54
CA ASP A 68 -11.10 -4.89 13.84
C ASP A 68 -11.94 -5.37 12.65
N GLU A 69 -12.00 -4.60 11.56
CA GLU A 69 -12.71 -5.03 10.35
C GLU A 69 -11.88 -6.02 9.52
N PRO A 70 -12.53 -6.90 8.73
CA PRO A 70 -11.85 -7.92 7.94
C PRO A 70 -10.75 -7.32 7.05
N GLN A 71 -9.56 -7.92 7.11
CA GLN A 71 -8.40 -7.59 6.27
C GLN A 71 -7.90 -6.13 6.37
N ARG A 72 -8.33 -5.36 7.38
CA ARG A 72 -7.79 -4.01 7.63
C ARG A 72 -6.43 -4.00 8.33
N PHE A 73 -6.18 -5.02 9.14
CA PHE A 73 -4.92 -5.16 9.88
C PHE A 73 -4.34 -6.55 9.66
N ALA A 74 -3.15 -6.61 9.07
CA ALA A 74 -2.41 -7.86 8.88
C ALA A 74 -1.47 -8.09 10.06
N SER A 75 -1.50 -9.31 10.59
CA SER A 75 -0.70 -9.79 11.72
C SER A 75 0.21 -10.96 11.35
N ASP A 76 0.00 -11.54 10.18
CA ASP A 76 0.82 -12.61 9.61
C ASP A 76 1.28 -12.25 8.20
N LEU A 77 2.49 -12.68 7.84
CA LEU A 77 3.10 -12.37 6.54
C LEU A 77 2.22 -12.79 5.34
N HIS A 78 1.46 -13.88 5.46
CA HIS A 78 0.54 -14.35 4.41
C HIS A 78 -0.68 -13.44 4.22
N GLN A 79 -0.93 -12.52 5.14
CA GLN A 79 -1.98 -11.50 5.07
C GLN A 79 -1.51 -10.20 4.39
N CYS A 80 -0.23 -10.10 3.98
CA CYS A 80 0.21 -8.97 3.17
C CYS A 80 -0.54 -8.92 1.83
N VAL A 81 -0.80 -7.70 1.36
CA VAL A 81 -1.52 -7.47 0.10
C VAL A 81 -0.74 -8.07 -1.07
N GLN A 82 -1.46 -8.79 -1.94
CA GLN A 82 -0.91 -9.28 -3.20
C GLN A 82 -1.67 -8.60 -4.35
N LEU A 83 -0.92 -8.00 -5.28
CA LEU A 83 -1.48 -7.30 -6.42
C LEU A 83 -0.89 -7.86 -7.72
N SER A 84 -1.75 -8.23 -8.66
CA SER A 84 -1.37 -8.63 -10.02
C SER A 84 -2.10 -7.79 -11.05
N ILE A 85 -1.51 -7.66 -12.23
CA ILE A 85 -2.03 -6.81 -13.31
C ILE A 85 -1.95 -7.50 -14.68
N GLN A 86 -2.96 -7.26 -15.51
CA GLN A 86 -3.01 -7.71 -16.90
C GLN A 86 -3.50 -6.58 -17.83
N PRO A 87 -2.80 -6.28 -18.94
CA PRO A 87 -1.43 -6.72 -19.24
C PRO A 87 -0.41 -6.10 -18.27
N GLN A 88 0.77 -6.73 -18.14
CA GLN A 88 1.89 -6.23 -17.32
C GLN A 88 2.80 -5.24 -18.06
N ASN A 89 2.59 -5.08 -19.36
CA ASN A 89 3.37 -4.19 -20.20
C ASN A 89 2.53 -3.62 -21.36
N ILE A 90 2.88 -2.42 -21.80
CA ILE A 90 2.29 -1.76 -22.97
C ILE A 90 3.34 -0.90 -23.70
N SER A 91 3.10 -0.63 -24.98
CA SER A 91 3.94 0.30 -25.75
C SER A 91 3.73 1.74 -25.28
N VAL A 92 4.79 2.55 -25.29
CA VAL A 92 4.70 4.01 -25.01
C VAL A 92 3.77 4.77 -25.97
N THR A 93 3.46 4.18 -27.13
CA THR A 93 2.54 4.74 -28.13
C THR A 93 1.08 4.40 -27.88
N MET A 94 0.79 3.42 -27.01
CA MET A 94 -0.58 3.07 -26.64
C MET A 94 -1.14 4.10 -25.65
N SER A 95 -2.46 4.27 -25.63
CA SER A 95 -3.16 5.19 -24.75
C SER A 95 -4.47 4.57 -24.29
N GLU A 96 -4.89 4.89 -23.06
CA GLU A 96 -6.19 4.47 -22.49
C GLU A 96 -6.42 2.96 -22.58
N VAL A 97 -5.35 2.17 -22.45
CA VAL A 97 -5.45 0.71 -22.41
C VAL A 97 -6.13 0.30 -21.12
N GLN A 98 -7.17 -0.53 -21.22
CA GLN A 98 -7.82 -1.09 -20.05
C GLN A 98 -6.90 -2.10 -19.35
N LEU A 99 -6.57 -1.82 -18.10
CA LEU A 99 -5.78 -2.66 -17.21
C LEU A 99 -6.71 -3.34 -16.21
N VAL A 100 -6.52 -4.63 -16.02
CA VAL A 100 -7.26 -5.44 -15.05
C VAL A 100 -6.33 -5.79 -13.90
N LEU A 101 -6.69 -5.36 -12.70
CA LEU A 101 -5.95 -5.66 -11.48
C LEU A 101 -6.74 -6.62 -10.59
N GLN A 102 -6.02 -7.56 -9.99
CA GLN A 102 -6.54 -8.48 -8.99
C GLN A 102 -5.76 -8.28 -7.70
N ALA A 103 -6.49 -7.96 -6.63
CA ALA A 103 -5.94 -7.75 -5.31
C ALA A 103 -6.42 -8.85 -4.36
N ARG A 104 -5.51 -9.41 -3.57
CA ARG A 104 -5.82 -10.35 -2.47
C ARG A 104 -5.37 -9.78 -1.15
N ASN A 105 -6.00 -10.24 -0.07
CA ASN A 105 -5.76 -9.76 1.29
C ASN A 105 -6.01 -8.25 1.44
N VAL A 106 -7.03 -7.74 0.78
CA VAL A 106 -7.45 -6.34 0.85
C VAL A 106 -8.81 -6.24 1.55
N PRO A 107 -9.05 -5.22 2.38
CA PRO A 107 -10.36 -5.01 2.99
C PRO A 107 -11.39 -4.60 1.94
N ASP A 108 -12.63 -4.37 2.37
CA ASP A 108 -13.65 -3.84 1.49
C ASP A 108 -13.21 -2.50 0.84
N LEU A 109 -13.33 -2.43 -0.49
CA LEU A 109 -12.91 -1.29 -1.31
C LEU A 109 -14.09 -0.51 -1.89
N THR A 110 -15.31 -0.68 -1.35
CA THR A 110 -16.53 0.02 -1.80
C THR A 110 -16.43 1.55 -1.80
N SER A 111 -15.61 2.13 -0.91
CA SER A 111 -15.24 3.56 -0.92
C SER A 111 -14.58 4.01 -2.24
N GLY A 112 -14.06 3.06 -3.01
CA GLY A 112 -13.41 3.24 -4.30
C GLY A 112 -11.90 3.34 -4.21
N VAL A 113 -11.25 3.16 -5.37
CA VAL A 113 -9.80 3.24 -5.51
C VAL A 113 -9.41 4.00 -6.76
N ASN A 114 -8.22 4.58 -6.74
CA ASN A 114 -7.58 5.12 -7.94
C ASN A 114 -6.30 4.33 -8.24
N CYS A 115 -5.97 4.20 -9.52
CA CYS A 115 -4.71 3.65 -9.99
C CYS A 115 -3.72 4.79 -10.23
N SER A 116 -2.56 4.77 -9.56
CA SER A 116 -1.53 5.80 -9.65
C SER A 116 -0.27 5.22 -10.25
N PHE A 117 0.19 5.75 -11.38
CA PHE A 117 1.48 5.40 -11.97
C PHE A 117 2.56 6.28 -11.35
N GLU A 118 3.34 5.71 -10.43
CA GLU A 118 4.23 6.46 -9.54
C GLU A 118 3.46 7.63 -8.90
N ASP A 119 3.98 8.86 -8.99
CA ASP A 119 3.35 10.12 -8.56
C ASP A 119 2.97 11.02 -9.76
N LEU A 120 2.86 10.43 -10.95
CA LEU A 120 2.79 11.19 -12.22
C LEU A 120 1.37 11.31 -12.75
N THR A 121 0.63 10.19 -12.78
CA THR A 121 -0.75 10.15 -13.27
C THR A 121 -1.61 9.26 -12.39
N GLU A 122 -2.89 9.62 -12.30
CA GLU A 122 -3.88 8.91 -11.50
C GLU A 122 -5.16 8.75 -12.34
N SER A 123 -5.69 7.53 -12.42
CA SER A 123 -6.95 7.22 -13.08
C SER A 123 -7.93 6.57 -12.10
N GLU A 124 -9.23 6.79 -12.32
CA GLU A 124 -10.27 6.20 -11.48
C GLU A 124 -10.37 4.69 -11.73
N GLY A 125 -10.38 3.91 -10.64
CA GLY A 125 -10.55 2.46 -10.68
C GLY A 125 -12.02 2.08 -10.54
N ARG A 126 -12.54 1.35 -11.53
CA ARG A 126 -13.88 0.74 -11.47
C ARG A 126 -13.76 -0.67 -10.89
N ILE A 127 -14.53 -0.96 -9.84
CA ILE A 127 -14.54 -2.27 -9.19
C ILE A 127 -15.74 -3.07 -9.68
N GLU A 128 -15.50 -4.25 -10.25
CA GLU A 128 -16.55 -5.13 -10.76
C GLU A 128 -16.13 -6.60 -10.63
N ASN A 129 -16.98 -7.42 -10.01
CA ASN A 129 -16.74 -8.85 -9.79
C ASN A 129 -15.37 -9.19 -9.16
N GLY A 130 -14.90 -8.37 -8.22
CA GLY A 130 -13.61 -8.56 -7.54
C GLY A 130 -12.37 -8.15 -8.35
N ASN A 131 -12.55 -7.67 -9.58
CA ASN A 131 -11.50 -7.07 -10.38
C ASN A 131 -11.56 -5.54 -10.31
N ILE A 132 -10.40 -4.90 -10.44
CA ILE A 132 -10.27 -3.44 -10.52
C ILE A 132 -9.85 -3.11 -11.95
N TYR A 133 -10.64 -2.27 -12.62
CA TYR A 133 -10.40 -1.83 -13.99
C TYR A 133 -9.92 -0.40 -13.98
N CYS A 134 -8.74 -0.16 -14.55
CA CYS A 134 -8.12 1.16 -14.66
C CYS A 134 -7.72 1.44 -16.11
N LEU A 135 -7.55 2.71 -16.47
CA LEU A 135 -7.01 3.10 -17.76
C LEU A 135 -5.53 3.44 -17.61
N SER A 136 -4.72 3.01 -18.59
CA SER A 136 -3.33 3.45 -18.70
C SER A 136 -3.25 4.95 -18.97
N PRO A 137 -2.13 5.63 -18.65
CA PRO A 137 -1.94 7.03 -18.95
C PRO A 137 -2.01 7.29 -20.46
N THR A 138 -2.25 8.54 -20.85
CA THR A 138 -2.22 8.91 -22.26
C THR A 138 -0.77 8.93 -22.77
N ALA A 139 -0.54 8.78 -24.07
CA ALA A 139 0.80 8.84 -24.65
C ALA A 139 1.53 10.15 -24.31
N LYS A 140 0.79 11.27 -24.14
CA LYS A 140 1.37 12.56 -23.71
C LYS A 140 1.93 12.49 -22.29
N ASP A 141 1.23 11.79 -21.41
CA ASP A 141 1.62 11.64 -20.01
C ASP A 141 2.69 10.55 -19.82
N VAL A 142 2.81 9.61 -20.76
CA VAL A 142 3.87 8.58 -20.77
C VAL A 142 5.24 9.17 -21.14
N ILE A 143 5.29 10.23 -21.96
CA ILE A 143 6.56 10.85 -22.39
C ILE A 143 7.44 11.28 -21.20
N PRO A 144 6.93 12.03 -20.19
CA PRO A 144 7.67 12.30 -18.96
C PRO A 144 8.15 11.04 -18.23
N ILE A 145 7.36 9.96 -18.24
CA ILE A 145 7.66 8.70 -17.55
C ILE A 145 8.88 8.01 -18.17
N THR A 146 8.99 8.03 -19.52
CA THR A 146 9.98 7.25 -20.27
C THR A 146 11.13 8.08 -20.84
N ARG A 147 11.17 9.40 -20.62
CA ARG A 147 12.20 10.28 -21.19
C ARG A 147 13.60 9.84 -20.74
N GLY A 148 14.45 9.52 -21.73
CA GLY A 148 15.84 9.10 -21.48
C GLY A 148 16.01 7.65 -21.01
N GLN A 149 14.96 6.82 -21.02
CA GLN A 149 14.95 5.48 -20.41
C GLN A 149 15.20 4.31 -21.40
N GLY A 150 15.72 4.58 -22.60
CA GLY A 150 16.04 3.53 -23.58
C GLY A 150 14.80 2.73 -24.06
N HIS A 151 14.95 1.41 -24.23
CA HIS A 151 13.94 0.53 -24.84
C HIS A 151 12.80 0.14 -23.90
N LYS A 152 12.99 0.20 -22.57
CA LYS A 152 11.98 -0.20 -21.58
C LYS A 152 12.15 0.58 -20.28
N ARG A 153 11.03 0.87 -19.63
CA ARG A 153 10.96 1.52 -18.32
C ARG A 153 9.94 0.79 -17.45
N THR A 154 10.42 0.21 -16.34
CA THR A 154 9.59 -0.40 -15.31
C THR A 154 9.17 0.65 -14.29
N VAL A 155 7.88 0.93 -14.14
CA VAL A 155 7.31 1.83 -13.13
C VAL A 155 6.51 1.05 -12.09
N LYS A 156 6.25 1.67 -10.93
CA LYS A 156 5.30 1.12 -9.97
C LYS A 156 3.90 1.68 -10.22
N LEU A 157 2.94 0.81 -10.48
CA LEU A 157 1.53 1.14 -10.38
C LEU A 157 1.07 0.88 -8.95
N TYR A 158 0.43 1.88 -8.35
CA TYR A 158 -0.14 1.80 -7.01
C TYR A 158 -1.66 1.81 -7.03
N LEU A 159 -2.28 1.06 -6.14
CA LEU A 159 -3.67 1.30 -5.74
C LEU A 159 -3.70 2.31 -4.60
N LYS A 160 -4.49 3.37 -4.76
CA LYS A 160 -4.73 4.42 -3.78
C LYS A 160 -6.17 4.35 -3.28
N SER A 161 -6.34 4.20 -1.99
CA SER A 161 -7.67 4.13 -1.37
C SER A 161 -8.32 5.51 -1.38
N LYS A 162 -9.58 5.60 -1.81
CA LYS A 162 -10.36 6.85 -1.67
C LYS A 162 -10.78 7.12 -0.22
N GLU A 163 -10.78 6.09 0.63
CA GLU A 163 -11.09 6.24 2.06
C GLU A 163 -9.98 6.98 2.81
N THR A 164 -8.72 6.58 2.60
CA THR A 164 -7.56 7.13 3.34
C THR A 164 -6.73 8.13 2.53
N GLY A 165 -6.90 8.15 1.21
CA GLY A 165 -6.05 8.90 0.28
C GLY A 165 -4.62 8.35 0.15
N LYS A 166 -4.33 7.16 0.71
CA LYS A 166 -2.99 6.56 0.73
C LYS A 166 -2.84 5.46 -0.32
N LYS A 167 -1.62 5.33 -0.87
CA LYS A 167 -1.20 4.20 -1.70
C LYS A 167 -0.92 3.00 -0.79
N PHE A 168 -1.54 1.86 -1.05
CA PHE A 168 -1.48 0.70 -0.13
C PHE A 168 -1.03 -0.62 -0.76
N ALA A 169 -1.05 -0.70 -2.09
CA ALA A 169 -0.59 -1.86 -2.84
C ALA A 169 0.16 -1.38 -4.07
N SER A 170 1.12 -2.17 -4.55
CA SER A 170 1.88 -1.84 -5.76
C SER A 170 2.25 -3.07 -6.55
N VAL A 171 2.40 -2.88 -7.86
CA VAL A 171 2.91 -3.89 -8.81
C VAL A 171 3.79 -3.19 -9.83
N ASP A 172 4.81 -3.91 -10.31
CA ASP A 172 5.67 -3.40 -11.37
C ASP A 172 4.94 -3.47 -12.73
N PHE A 173 5.06 -2.41 -13.53
CA PHE A 173 4.42 -2.28 -14.83
C PHE A 173 5.43 -1.72 -15.84
N VAL A 174 5.48 -2.27 -17.05
CA VAL A 174 6.53 -1.95 -18.02
C VAL A 174 6.00 -1.18 -19.21
N PHE A 175 6.55 0.01 -19.44
CA PHE A 175 6.43 0.70 -20.72
C PHE A 175 7.60 0.34 -21.62
N TYR A 176 7.34 -0.13 -22.83
CA TYR A 176 8.39 -0.41 -23.82
C TYR A 176 8.28 0.52 -25.03
N ASN A 177 9.43 0.85 -25.62
CA ASN A 177 9.53 1.70 -26.80
C ASN A 177 10.25 0.93 -27.91
N CYS A 178 9.52 0.48 -28.92
CA CYS A 178 10.11 -0.24 -30.05
C CYS A 178 10.84 0.68 -31.03
N SER A 179 10.55 1.98 -31.04
CA SER A 179 11.10 2.94 -32.00
C SER A 179 12.60 3.26 -31.80
N VAL A 180 13.16 2.84 -30.66
CA VAL A 180 14.61 2.97 -30.38
C VAL A 180 15.44 1.80 -30.95
N HIS A 181 14.81 0.76 -31.49
CA HIS A 181 15.54 -0.25 -32.26
C HIS A 181 15.90 0.32 -33.64
N GLN A 182 17.20 0.54 -33.87
CA GLN A 182 17.74 0.75 -35.21
C GLN A 182 17.95 -0.63 -35.86
N SER A 183 17.29 -0.85 -37.00
CA SER A 183 17.54 -1.99 -37.90
C SER A 183 18.82 -1.81 -38.68
#